data_AF-A0A414G0G3-F1
#
_entry.id   AF-A0A414G0G3-F1
#
_cell.length_a   1.000
_cell.length_b   1.000
_cell.length_c   1.000
_cell.angle_alpha   90.00
_cell.angle_beta   90.00
_cell.angle_gamma   90.00
#
_symmetry.space_group_name_H-M   'P 1'
#
loop_
_entity.id
_entity.type
_entity.pdbx_description
1 polymer ?
#
loop_
_entity_poly.entity_id
_entity_poly.type
_entity_poly.pdbx_seq_one_letter_code
_entity_poly.pdbx_strand_id
1 'polypeptide(L)'
;MSIDLRLRHDRSTREHAAEMFERGLGYRSVARVLGVPAEAVRDWLGKYRATGRDGLLAMGGRQARYDFETKVAAASAVVDGGMAKPEAMERFGIASATPLKRWCRLYREGGADALRPKPKGRPRGSGAKAAPPTREEELEREVRRLEDQVAYLKKSIALKAELGLPLGTGRRP
;
A
#
# COMPACT_ATOMS: atom_id res chain seq x y z
N MET A 1 6.60 -24.16 -8.15
CA MET A 1 5.50 -23.16 -8.12
C MET A 1 4.83 -23.23 -6.76
N SER A 2 5.13 -22.29 -5.87
CA SER A 2 4.59 -22.29 -4.50
C SER A 2 3.21 -21.64 -4.51
N ILE A 3 2.17 -22.47 -4.48
CA ILE A 3 0.79 -22.00 -4.35
C ILE A 3 0.63 -21.50 -2.91
N ASP A 4 0.33 -20.21 -2.75
CA ASP A 4 0.03 -19.61 -1.46
C ASP A 4 -1.32 -20.20 -0.95
N LEU A 5 -1.25 -21.27 -0.15
CA LEU A 5 -2.38 -22.11 0.31
C LEU A 5 -3.36 -21.38 1.25
N ARG A 6 -3.18 -20.07 1.48
CA ARG A 6 -4.02 -19.25 2.38
C ARG A 6 -5.41 -18.92 1.80
N LEU A 7 -5.65 -19.28 0.55
CA LEU A 7 -6.94 -19.18 -0.14
C LEU A 7 -7.27 -20.57 -0.65
N ARG A 8 -8.40 -21.17 -0.24
CA ARG A 8 -9.32 -21.87 -1.18
C ARG A 8 -10.50 -22.66 -0.60
N HIS A 9 -10.62 -22.81 0.72
CA HIS A 9 -11.76 -23.57 1.27
C HIS A 9 -12.74 -22.63 1.96
N ASP A 10 -13.97 -22.66 1.45
CA ASP A 10 -15.07 -21.86 1.96
C ASP A 10 -15.46 -22.29 3.39
N ARG A 11 -16.34 -21.50 4.02
CA ARG A 11 -16.81 -21.80 5.37
C ARG A 11 -17.59 -23.11 5.41
N SER A 12 -18.40 -23.39 4.39
CA SER A 12 -19.23 -24.60 4.28
C SER A 12 -18.40 -25.88 4.28
N THR A 13 -17.28 -25.91 3.54
CA THR A 13 -16.37 -27.08 3.54
C THR A 13 -15.79 -27.35 4.93
N ARG A 14 -15.52 -26.29 5.70
CA ARG A 14 -15.01 -26.40 7.07
C ARG A 14 -16.09 -26.77 8.09
N GLU A 15 -17.35 -26.41 7.84
CA GLU A 15 -18.51 -26.89 8.61
C GLU A 15 -18.68 -28.40 8.45
N HIS A 16 -18.67 -28.92 7.22
CA HIS A 16 -18.72 -30.36 6.96
C HIS A 16 -17.51 -31.12 7.53
N ALA A 17 -16.32 -30.52 7.47
CA ALA A 17 -15.14 -31.10 8.11
C ALA A 17 -15.30 -31.19 9.64
N ALA A 18 -15.87 -30.16 10.29
CA ALA A 18 -16.13 -30.16 11.72
C ALA A 18 -17.11 -31.28 12.12
N GLU A 19 -18.21 -31.44 11.39
CA GLU A 19 -19.19 -32.52 11.63
C GLU A 19 -18.56 -33.90 11.51
N MET A 20 -17.66 -34.09 10.54
CA MET A 20 -16.93 -35.36 10.42
C MET A 20 -15.91 -35.56 11.55
N PHE A 21 -15.26 -34.51 12.04
CA PHE A 21 -14.37 -34.60 13.20
C PHE A 21 -15.14 -34.90 14.49
N GLU A 22 -16.33 -34.34 14.68
CA GLU A 22 -17.25 -34.67 15.78
C GLU A 22 -17.64 -36.15 15.77
N ARG A 23 -17.83 -36.72 14.57
CA ARG A 23 -18.06 -38.15 14.35
C ARG A 23 -16.80 -39.02 14.46
N GLY A 24 -15.65 -38.44 14.82
CA GLY A 24 -14.39 -39.16 15.05
C GLY A 24 -13.62 -39.53 13.78
N LEU A 25 -13.97 -39.00 12.61
CA LEU A 25 -13.24 -39.30 11.38
C LEU A 25 -11.86 -38.64 11.36
N GLY A 26 -10.86 -39.41 10.92
CA GLY A 26 -9.49 -38.91 10.73
C GLY A 26 -9.35 -37.99 9.52
N TYR A 27 -8.34 -37.10 9.55
CA TYR A 27 -8.11 -36.09 8.51
C TYR A 27 -7.95 -36.67 7.08
N ARG A 28 -7.39 -37.87 6.92
CA ARG A 28 -7.26 -38.53 5.60
C ARG A 28 -8.61 -38.92 5.00
N SER A 29 -9.53 -39.41 5.84
CA SER A 29 -10.88 -39.77 5.40
C SER A 29 -11.67 -38.53 5.04
N VAL A 30 -11.60 -37.49 5.87
CA VAL A 30 -12.24 -36.19 5.62
C VAL A 30 -11.72 -35.53 4.34
N ALA A 31 -10.40 -35.57 4.10
CA ALA A 31 -9.78 -35.07 2.88
C ALA A 31 -10.32 -35.75 1.62
N ARG A 32 -10.47 -37.08 1.66
CA ARG A 32 -11.02 -37.86 0.55
C ARG A 32 -12.48 -37.51 0.28
N VAL A 33 -13.29 -37.38 1.33
CA VAL A 33 -14.73 -37.09 1.22
C VAL A 33 -14.97 -35.68 0.68
N LEU A 34 -14.19 -34.68 1.11
CA LEU A 34 -14.36 -33.29 0.71
C LEU A 34 -13.59 -32.90 -0.56
N GLY A 35 -12.74 -33.79 -1.10
CA GLY A 35 -11.84 -33.45 -2.22
C GLY A 35 -10.82 -32.37 -1.87
N VAL A 36 -10.47 -32.23 -0.58
CA VAL A 36 -9.55 -31.21 -0.05
C VAL A 36 -8.17 -31.83 0.15
N PRO A 37 -7.06 -31.11 -0.12
CA PRO A 37 -5.73 -31.61 0.16
C PRO A 37 -5.57 -32.09 1.61
N ALA A 38 -5.01 -33.29 1.80
CA ALA A 38 -4.88 -33.91 3.13
C ALA A 38 -4.11 -33.04 4.14
N GLU A 39 -3.12 -32.28 3.67
CA GLU A 39 -2.35 -31.35 4.50
C GLU A 39 -3.23 -30.20 5.03
N ALA A 40 -4.13 -29.66 4.21
CA ALA A 40 -5.06 -28.61 4.66
C ALA A 40 -6.03 -29.15 5.73
N VAL A 41 -6.55 -30.36 5.54
CA VAL A 41 -7.43 -31.00 6.52
C VAL A 41 -6.68 -31.37 7.80
N ARG A 42 -5.38 -31.70 7.71
CA ARG A 42 -4.54 -31.92 8.89
C ARG A 42 -4.43 -30.65 9.73
N ASP A 43 -4.21 -29.50 9.10
CA ASP A 43 -4.17 -28.20 9.78
C ASP A 43 -5.53 -27.86 10.41
N TRP A 44 -6.64 -28.20 9.73
CA TRP A 44 -7.99 -28.05 10.27
C TRP A 44 -8.23 -28.91 11.50
N LEU A 45 -7.80 -30.16 11.48
CA LEU A 45 -7.91 -31.05 12.63
C LEU A 45 -7.09 -30.54 13.81
N GLY A 46 -5.89 -30.00 13.55
CA GLY A 46 -5.08 -29.33 14.58
C GLY A 46 -5.83 -28.15 15.20
N LYS A 47 -6.44 -27.30 14.37
CA LYS A 47 -7.21 -26.13 14.85
C LYS A 47 -8.48 -26.54 15.61
N TYR A 48 -9.19 -27.54 15.10
CA TYR A 48 -10.39 -28.12 15.73
C TYR A 48 -10.05 -28.68 17.11
N ARG A 49 -8.93 -29.40 17.26
CA ARG A 49 -8.49 -29.90 18.57
C ARG A 49 -8.09 -28.78 19.54
N ALA A 50 -7.53 -27.69 19.03
CA ALA A 50 -7.05 -26.58 19.87
C ALA A 50 -8.13 -25.59 20.29
N THR A 51 -9.16 -25.36 19.46
CA THR A 51 -10.13 -24.28 19.66
C THR A 51 -11.58 -24.72 19.39
N GLY A 52 -11.79 -26.00 19.11
CA GLY A 52 -13.12 -26.56 18.80
C GLY A 52 -13.64 -26.14 17.43
N ARG A 53 -14.93 -26.45 17.21
CA ARG A 53 -15.68 -26.12 15.99
C ARG A 53 -15.56 -24.64 15.63
N ASP A 54 -15.82 -23.74 16.57
CA ASP A 54 -15.81 -22.30 16.32
C ASP A 54 -14.44 -21.79 15.83
N GLY A 55 -13.35 -22.33 16.39
CA GLY A 55 -12.01 -21.97 15.96
C GLY A 55 -11.66 -22.44 14.54
N LEU A 56 -12.21 -23.58 14.10
CA LEU A 56 -12.10 -24.05 12.72
C LEU A 56 -12.92 -23.18 11.77
N LEU A 57 -14.14 -22.79 12.16
CA LEU A 57 -15.01 -21.94 11.34
C LEU A 57 -14.50 -20.51 11.20
N ALA A 58 -13.84 -19.99 12.24
CA ALA A 58 -13.19 -18.67 12.22
C ALA A 58 -11.94 -18.63 11.32
N MET A 59 -11.37 -19.78 10.94
CA MET A 59 -10.22 -19.84 10.05
C MET A 59 -10.52 -19.13 8.72
N GLY A 60 -9.55 -18.45 8.10
CA GLY A 60 -9.76 -17.78 6.81
C GLY A 60 -10.89 -16.73 6.77
N GLY A 61 -11.47 -16.36 7.92
CA GLY A 61 -12.41 -15.26 8.02
C GLY A 61 -11.74 -13.98 7.53
N ARG A 62 -12.49 -13.14 6.81
CA ARG A 62 -11.98 -11.81 6.46
C ARG A 62 -11.67 -11.09 7.77
N GLN A 63 -10.43 -10.65 7.94
CA GLN A 63 -10.10 -9.73 9.03
C GLN A 63 -11.10 -8.58 9.00
N ALA A 64 -11.65 -8.24 10.17
CA ALA A 64 -12.56 -7.12 10.31
C ALA A 64 -11.94 -5.89 9.63
N ARG A 65 -12.66 -5.34 8.65
CA ARG A 65 -12.26 -4.14 7.94
C ARG A 65 -12.80 -2.96 8.72
N TYR A 66 -11.90 -2.06 9.10
CA TYR A 66 -12.25 -0.82 9.75
C TYR A 66 -11.94 0.31 8.80
N ASP A 67 -12.87 1.25 8.74
CA ASP A 67 -12.74 2.45 7.92
C ASP A 67 -11.69 3.38 8.54
N PHE A 68 -11.14 4.28 7.74
CA PHE A 68 -10.11 5.20 8.23
C PHE A 68 -10.64 6.05 9.38
N GLU A 69 -11.86 6.58 9.25
CA GLU A 69 -12.53 7.38 10.28
C GLU A 69 -12.67 6.63 11.61
N THR A 70 -13.12 5.36 11.57
CA THR A 70 -13.24 4.53 12.78
C THR A 70 -11.89 4.33 13.47
N LYS A 71 -10.80 4.16 12.70
CA LYS A 71 -9.46 4.00 13.26
C LYS A 71 -9.00 5.26 13.97
N VAL A 72 -9.20 6.42 13.33
CA VAL A 72 -8.80 7.72 13.87
C VAL A 72 -9.61 8.05 15.11
N ALA A 73 -10.94 7.90 15.05
CA ALA A 73 -11.82 8.18 16.18
C ALA A 73 -11.48 7.31 17.39
N ALA A 74 -11.26 6.01 17.19
CA ALA A 74 -10.87 5.11 18.28
C ALA A 74 -9.48 5.41 18.84
N ALA A 75 -8.52 5.78 18.00
CA ALA A 75 -7.18 6.12 18.46
C ALA A 75 -7.16 7.45 19.22
N SER A 76 -7.83 8.48 18.71
CA SER A 76 -7.94 9.80 19.37
C SER A 76 -8.68 9.71 20.69
N ALA A 77 -9.79 8.95 20.77
CA ALA A 77 -10.50 8.75 22.03
C ALA A 77 -9.60 8.16 23.13
N VAL A 78 -8.71 7.22 22.78
CA VAL A 78 -7.78 6.59 23.73
C VAL A 78 -6.56 7.46 24.02
N VAL A 79 -6.00 8.13 23.01
CA VAL A 79 -4.74 8.87 23.14
C VAL A 79 -4.97 10.29 23.67
N ASP A 80 -5.92 11.01 23.09
CA ASP A 80 -6.22 12.41 23.43
C ASP A 80 -7.30 12.47 24.52
N GLY A 81 -8.33 11.62 24.40
CA GLY A 81 -9.45 11.57 25.33
C GLY A 81 -9.22 10.72 26.58
N GLY A 82 -8.09 10.01 26.68
CA GLY A 82 -7.77 9.14 27.82
C GLY A 82 -8.70 7.93 28.02
N MET A 83 -9.56 7.62 27.04
CA MET A 83 -10.52 6.53 27.11
C MET A 83 -9.83 5.17 27.32
N ALA A 84 -10.43 4.32 28.15
CA ALA A 84 -9.93 2.98 28.35
C ALA A 84 -10.05 2.17 27.04
N LYS A 85 -9.03 1.35 26.73
CA LYS A 85 -9.03 0.55 25.50
C LYS A 85 -10.25 -0.38 25.35
N PRO A 86 -10.73 -1.08 26.40
CA PRO A 86 -11.94 -1.90 26.29
C PRO A 86 -13.19 -1.08 25.97
N GLU A 87 -13.33 0.10 26.58
CA GLU A 87 -14.44 1.03 26.33
C GLU A 87 -14.42 1.55 24.88
N ALA A 88 -13.24 1.91 24.38
CA ALA A 88 -13.08 2.28 22.96
C ALA A 88 -13.39 1.11 22.01
N MET A 89 -13.05 -0.12 22.39
CA MET A 89 -13.38 -1.29 21.58
C MET A 89 -14.89 -1.49 21.46
N GLU A 90 -15.62 -1.33 22.57
CA GLU A 90 -17.08 -1.42 22.58
C GLU A 90 -17.70 -0.28 21.77
N ARG A 91 -17.31 0.97 22.06
CA ARG A 91 -17.86 2.17 21.41
C ARG A 91 -17.65 2.18 19.90
N PHE A 92 -16.51 1.71 19.41
CA PHE A 92 -16.15 1.75 17.99
C PHE A 92 -16.26 0.39 17.28
N GLY A 93 -16.83 -0.63 17.95
CA GLY A 93 -17.07 -1.95 17.35
C GLY A 93 -15.80 -2.71 16.97
N ILE A 94 -14.71 -2.54 17.74
CA ILE A 94 -13.40 -3.15 17.44
C ILE A 94 -13.33 -4.54 18.09
N ALA A 95 -13.31 -5.57 17.26
CA ALA A 95 -13.34 -6.97 17.68
C ALA A 95 -12.10 -7.42 18.48
N SER A 96 -10.99 -6.66 18.46
CA SER A 96 -9.79 -7.06 19.20
C SER A 96 -8.91 -5.87 19.61
N ALA A 97 -8.22 -6.01 20.75
CA ALA A 97 -7.35 -4.97 21.28
C ALA A 97 -6.08 -4.75 20.45
N THR A 98 -5.60 -5.77 19.72
CA THR A 98 -4.36 -5.72 18.93
C THR A 98 -4.35 -4.61 17.87
N PRO A 99 -5.35 -4.51 16.96
CA PRO A 99 -5.42 -3.40 16.01
C PRO A 99 -5.52 -2.04 16.71
N LEU A 100 -6.34 -1.93 17.78
CA LEU A 100 -6.47 -0.67 18.53
C LEU A 100 -5.14 -0.21 19.15
N LYS A 101 -4.39 -1.12 19.78
CA LYS A 101 -3.05 -0.84 20.33
C LYS A 101 -2.10 -0.33 19.25
N ARG A 102 -2.13 -0.95 18.07
CA ARG A 102 -1.33 -0.52 16.91
C ARG A 102 -1.74 0.87 16.45
N TRP A 103 -3.02 1.16 16.36
CA TRP A 103 -3.50 2.48 15.93
C TRP A 103 -3.13 3.57 16.92
N CYS A 104 -3.29 3.33 18.22
CA CYS A 104 -2.87 4.28 19.27
C CYS A 104 -1.38 4.60 19.17
N ARG A 105 -0.53 3.60 18.87
CA ARG A 105 0.90 3.83 18.68
C ARG A 105 1.18 4.72 17.46
N LEU A 106 0.64 4.37 16.30
CA LEU A 106 0.81 5.15 15.06
C LEU A 106 0.27 6.58 15.22
N TYR A 107 -0.86 6.73 15.91
CA TYR A 107 -1.47 8.02 16.16
C TYR A 107 -0.60 8.92 17.05
N ARG A 108 0.07 8.37 18.07
CA ARG A 108 1.07 9.14 18.85
C ARG A 108 2.27 9.57 18.03
N GLU A 109 2.67 8.78 17.04
CA GLU A 109 3.83 9.04 16.19
C GLU A 109 3.56 10.09 15.10
N GLY A 110 2.33 10.15 14.56
CA GLY A 110 2.04 11.02 13.41
C GLY A 110 0.56 11.38 13.23
N GLY A 111 -0.22 11.36 14.31
CA GLY A 111 -1.64 11.74 14.32
C GLY A 111 -2.52 10.91 13.40
N ALA A 112 -3.59 11.51 12.90
CA ALA A 112 -4.55 10.87 12.01
C ALA A 112 -3.90 10.37 10.71
N ASP A 113 -2.96 11.13 10.14
CA ASP A 113 -2.33 10.80 8.86
C ASP A 113 -1.50 9.51 8.92
N ALA A 114 -0.94 9.15 10.07
CA ALA A 114 -0.24 7.89 10.26
C ALA A 114 -1.12 6.65 10.12
N LEU A 115 -2.45 6.80 10.23
CA LEU A 115 -3.43 5.73 10.06
C LEU A 115 -3.95 5.59 8.62
N ARG A 116 -3.58 6.52 7.72
CA ARG A 116 -3.99 6.45 6.32
C ARG A 116 -3.45 5.15 5.69
N PRO A 117 -4.24 4.51 4.82
CA PRO A 117 -3.75 3.36 4.08
C PRO A 117 -2.53 3.78 3.24
N LYS A 118 -1.38 3.18 3.53
CA LYS A 118 -0.18 3.39 2.72
C LYS A 118 -0.39 2.81 1.32
N PRO A 119 0.15 3.43 0.25
CA PRO A 119 0.08 2.89 -1.10
C PRO A 119 0.55 1.44 -1.11
N LYS A 120 -0.25 0.55 -1.71
CA LYS A 120 0.06 -0.88 -1.75
C LYS A 120 1.18 -1.12 -2.76
N GLY A 121 2.36 -1.50 -2.28
CA GLY A 121 3.49 -1.86 -3.12
C GLY A 121 4.84 -1.66 -2.42
N ARG A 122 5.91 -2.24 -3.00
CA ARG A 122 7.28 -1.83 -2.65
C ARG A 122 7.38 -0.33 -2.98
N PRO A 123 7.87 0.55 -2.08
CA PRO A 123 8.20 1.90 -2.49
C PRO A 123 9.06 1.75 -3.73
N ARG A 124 8.73 2.45 -4.83
CA ARG A 124 9.68 2.57 -5.94
C ARG A 124 10.99 2.95 -5.26
N GLY A 125 12.01 2.12 -5.48
CA GLY A 125 13.30 2.30 -4.82
C GLY A 125 13.72 3.76 -4.97
N SER A 126 14.64 4.21 -4.12
CA SER A 126 15.38 5.44 -4.31
C SER A 126 16.05 5.41 -5.69
N GLY A 127 15.28 5.67 -6.75
CA GLY A 127 15.80 6.25 -7.96
C GLY A 127 16.41 7.53 -7.45
N ALA A 128 17.74 7.55 -7.45
CA ALA A 128 18.50 8.73 -7.11
C ALA A 128 17.76 9.90 -7.73
N LYS A 129 17.34 10.88 -6.91
CA LYS A 129 17.00 12.18 -7.47
C LYS A 129 18.15 12.50 -8.41
N ALA A 130 17.84 12.70 -9.69
CA ALA A 130 18.87 13.07 -10.66
C ALA A 130 19.71 14.16 -10.01
N ALA A 131 21.02 13.95 -9.97
CA ALA A 131 21.93 14.91 -9.38
C ALA A 131 21.61 16.29 -9.99
N PRO A 132 21.68 17.38 -9.20
CA PRO A 132 21.61 18.72 -9.76
C PRO A 132 22.56 18.80 -10.95
N PRO A 133 22.16 19.46 -12.06
CA PRO A 133 22.99 19.52 -13.24
C PRO A 133 24.37 20.06 -12.87
N THR A 134 25.41 19.44 -13.39
CA THR A 134 26.77 19.93 -13.15
C THR A 134 26.94 21.29 -13.84
N ARG A 135 27.91 22.09 -13.38
CA ARG A 135 28.24 23.38 -14.00
C ARG A 135 28.47 23.26 -15.52
N GLU A 136 29.00 22.13 -15.97
CA GLU A 136 29.23 21.84 -17.39
C GLU A 136 27.91 21.69 -18.16
N GLU A 137 26.94 20.96 -17.62
CA GLU A 137 25.61 20.78 -18.24
C GLU A 137 24.81 22.09 -18.29
N GLU A 138 24.98 22.98 -17.31
CA GLU A 138 24.39 24.32 -17.34
C GLU A 138 25.02 25.18 -18.45
N LEU A 139 26.35 25.12 -18.60
CA LEU A 139 27.06 25.83 -19.66
C LEU A 139 26.66 25.32 -21.04
N GLU A 140 26.48 24.01 -21.23
CA GLU A 140 26.02 23.45 -22.51
C GLU A 140 24.61 23.92 -22.90
N ARG A 141 23.70 24.05 -21.91
CA ARG A 141 22.36 24.62 -22.14
C ARG A 141 22.43 26.08 -22.55
N GLU A 142 23.29 26.86 -21.90
CA GLU A 142 23.45 28.27 -22.24
C GLU A 142 24.13 28.45 -23.60
N VAL A 143 25.13 27.62 -23.95
CA VAL A 143 25.74 27.61 -25.29
C VAL A 143 24.67 27.32 -26.34
N ARG A 144 23.85 26.28 -26.16
CA ARG A 144 22.76 25.96 -27.10
C ARG A 144 21.78 27.13 -27.25
N ARG A 145 21.39 27.75 -26.14
CA ARG A 145 20.51 28.93 -26.15
C ARG A 145 21.14 30.11 -26.89
N LEU A 146 22.44 30.34 -26.71
CA LEU A 146 23.17 31.41 -27.40
C LEU A 146 23.33 31.12 -28.89
N GLU A 147 23.60 29.86 -29.26
CA GLU A 147 23.66 29.41 -30.65
C GLU A 147 22.33 29.62 -31.37
N ASP A 148 21.20 29.29 -30.73
CA ASP A 148 19.87 29.54 -31.25
C ASP A 148 19.59 31.04 -31.45
N GLN A 149 19.98 31.89 -30.48
CA GLN A 149 19.86 33.35 -30.60
C GLN A 149 20.72 33.90 -31.75
N VAL A 150 21.97 33.45 -31.87
CA VAL A 150 22.87 33.87 -32.95
C VAL A 150 22.33 33.42 -34.30
N ALA A 151 21.80 32.19 -34.40
CA ALA A 151 21.19 31.68 -35.61
C ALA A 151 19.96 32.51 -36.02
N TYR A 152 19.11 32.88 -35.05
CA TYR A 152 17.97 33.77 -35.30
C TYR A 152 18.41 35.15 -35.78
N LEU A 153 19.40 35.77 -35.13
CA LEU A 153 19.92 37.08 -35.51
C LEU A 153 20.55 37.05 -36.91
N LYS A 154 21.35 36.03 -37.22
CA LYS A 154 21.94 35.84 -38.56
C LYS A 154 20.85 35.73 -39.64
N LYS A 155 19.79 34.96 -39.39
CA LYS A 155 18.63 34.87 -40.31
C LYS A 155 17.95 36.23 -40.48
N SER A 156 17.80 37.01 -39.40
CA SER A 156 17.20 38.35 -39.47
C SER A 156 18.05 39.34 -40.28
N ILE A 157 19.37 39.24 -40.20
CA ILE A 157 20.32 40.06 -40.96
C ILE A 157 20.27 39.67 -42.43
N ALA A 158 20.30 38.37 -42.73
CA ALA A 158 20.19 37.87 -44.10
C ALA A 158 18.87 38.34 -44.77
N LEU A 159 17.74 38.21 -44.06
CA LEU A 159 16.44 38.66 -44.55
C LEU A 159 16.41 40.18 -44.81
N LYS A 160 17.02 40.99 -43.94
CA LYS A 160 17.11 42.45 -44.14
C LYS A 160 17.99 42.81 -45.35
N ALA A 161 19.07 42.08 -45.56
CA ALA A 161 19.95 42.26 -46.71
C ALA A 161 19.24 41.88 -48.03
N GLU A 162 18.46 40.79 -48.04
CA GLU A 162 17.64 40.39 -49.18
C GLU A 162 16.53 41.41 -49.51
N LEU A 163 15.94 42.04 -48.50
CA LEU A 163 14.91 43.07 -48.64
C LEU A 163 15.46 44.48 -48.91
N GLY A 164 16.78 44.66 -49.02
CA GLY A 164 17.41 45.97 -49.28
C GLY A 164 17.23 47.00 -48.16
N LEU A 165 16.91 46.56 -46.94
CA LEU A 165 16.69 47.44 -45.79
C LEU A 165 18.04 47.82 -45.15
N PRO A 166 18.24 49.08 -44.74
CA PRO A 166 19.50 49.50 -44.14
C PRO A 166 19.77 48.76 -42.83
N LEU A 167 20.93 48.10 -42.74
CA LEU A 167 21.45 47.58 -41.47
C LEU A 167 21.74 48.79 -40.59
N GLY A 168 20.95 48.97 -39.53
CA GLY A 168 21.03 50.14 -38.65
C GLY A 168 22.49 50.41 -38.23
N THR A 169 23.02 51.54 -38.68
CA THR A 169 24.34 52.04 -38.34
C THR A 169 24.30 52.56 -36.91
N GLY A 170 24.67 51.69 -35.96
CA GLY A 170 24.87 52.08 -34.57
C GLY A 170 26.05 53.04 -34.46
N ARG A 171 25.74 54.33 -34.33
CA ARG A 171 26.67 55.37 -33.86
C ARG A 171 27.16 54.96 -32.47
N ARG A 172 28.45 54.60 -32.34
CA ARG A 172 29.09 54.42 -31.03
C ARG A 172 29.15 55.77 -30.30
N PRO A 173 28.91 55.83 -28.98
CA PRO A 173 29.31 56.97 -28.16
C PRO A 173 30.83 57.09 -28.09
#